data_AF-A0A7K4R6E6-F1
#
_entry.id   AF-A0A7K4R6E6-F1
#
_cell.length_a   1.000
_cell.length_b   1.000
_cell.length_c   1.000
_cell.angle_alpha   90.00
_cell.angle_beta   90.00
_cell.angle_gamma   90.00
#
_symmetry.space_group_name_H-M   'P 1'
#
loop_
_entity.id
_entity.type
_entity.pdbx_description
1 polymer ?
#
loop_
_entity_poly.entity_id
_entity_poly.type
_entity_poly.pdbx_seq_one_letter_code
_entity_poly.pdbx_strand_id
1 'polypeptide(L)'
;QLQENQDEIENMMNAIFKGVFVHRYRDAIAEIRAICIEEIGIWMKMYSDAFLNDSYLKYVGWTMHDKQGEVRLKCLTALQGLYYNKELNSKLELFTSRFKDRIVSMTLDKEYDVAVQAIKLLTLVLQSSEEVLTAEDCENVYHLVYSAHRPVAVAAGEFLYKKLFSRRDAEDDGILKRRGRQSPNANLVKTLVFFFLESELHEHAAYLVDSMWDCATDLLKDWECMNSLLLEEPLNGEEPLTDRQESALIEIMLCTIRQAAECHPPVGRGTGKRVGSK
;
A
#
# COMPACT_ATOMS: atom_id res chain seq x y z
N GLN A 1 -29.36 -3.87 -37.50
CA GLN A 1 -29.95 -4.50 -36.32
C GLN A 1 -29.04 -4.46 -35.09
N LEU A 2 -27.91 -5.20 -35.01
CA LEU A 2 -27.06 -5.13 -33.80
C LEU A 2 -26.47 -3.72 -33.54
N GLN A 3 -26.04 -3.02 -34.60
CA GLN A 3 -25.56 -1.64 -34.47
C GLN A 3 -26.66 -0.68 -34.00
N GLU A 4 -27.86 -0.77 -34.59
CA GLU A 4 -29.00 0.08 -34.19
C GLU A 4 -29.40 -0.16 -32.72
N ASN A 5 -29.39 -1.43 -32.27
CA ASN A 5 -29.62 -1.76 -30.87
C ASN A 5 -28.52 -1.20 -29.94
N GLN A 6 -27.26 -1.24 -30.37
CA GLN A 6 -26.15 -0.64 -29.62
C GLN A 6 -26.35 0.88 -29.50
N ASP A 7 -26.66 1.56 -30.60
CA ASP A 7 -26.88 3.01 -30.62
C ASP A 7 -28.06 3.41 -29.71
N GLU A 8 -29.12 2.60 -29.66
CA GLU A 8 -30.26 2.82 -28.77
C GLU A 8 -29.88 2.71 -27.28
N ILE A 9 -29.10 1.69 -26.92
CA ILE A 9 -28.59 1.52 -25.54
C ILE A 9 -27.64 2.65 -25.17
N GLU A 10 -26.74 3.06 -26.07
CA GLU A 10 -25.84 4.19 -25.86
C GLU A 10 -26.60 5.50 -25.67
N ASN A 11 -27.71 5.70 -26.39
CA ASN A 11 -28.58 6.86 -26.20
C ASN A 11 -29.25 6.84 -24.81
N MET A 12 -29.73 5.68 -24.35
CA MET A 12 -30.31 5.54 -23.00
C MET A 12 -29.25 5.80 -21.91
N MET A 13 -28.05 5.26 -22.05
CA MET A 13 -26.94 5.52 -21.12
C MET A 13 -26.59 7.00 -21.08
N ASN A 14 -26.49 7.65 -22.24
CA ASN A 14 -26.23 9.08 -22.34
C ASN A 14 -27.34 9.93 -21.70
N ALA A 15 -28.61 9.53 -21.83
CA ALA A 15 -29.73 10.21 -21.20
C ALA A 15 -29.63 10.16 -19.66
N ILE A 16 -29.33 8.98 -19.09
CA ILE A 16 -29.09 8.82 -17.64
C ILE A 16 -27.88 9.63 -17.21
N PHE A 17 -26.78 9.57 -17.97
CA PHE A 17 -25.56 10.28 -17.62
C PHE A 17 -25.77 11.80 -17.58
N LYS A 18 -26.31 12.38 -18.67
CA LYS A 18 -26.53 13.83 -18.78
C LYS A 18 -27.67 14.31 -17.89
N GLY A 19 -28.76 13.55 -17.79
CA GLY A 19 -29.95 13.95 -17.05
C GLY A 19 -29.86 13.73 -15.53
N VAL A 20 -29.09 12.73 -15.09
CA VAL A 20 -28.97 12.35 -13.68
C VAL A 20 -27.56 12.51 -13.16
N PHE A 21 -26.60 11.74 -13.68
CA PHE A 21 -25.25 11.66 -13.09
C PHE A 21 -24.56 13.03 -12.98
N VAL A 22 -24.53 13.81 -14.06
CA VAL A 22 -23.87 15.14 -14.11
C VAL A 22 -24.45 16.14 -13.09
N HIS A 23 -25.66 15.90 -12.61
CA HIS A 23 -26.29 16.73 -11.59
C HIS A 23 -26.13 16.13 -10.18
N ARG A 24 -26.16 14.80 -10.04
CA ARG A 24 -26.21 14.11 -8.74
C ARG A 24 -24.84 13.74 -8.16
N TYR A 25 -23.78 13.64 -8.97
CA TYR A 25 -22.43 13.42 -8.41
C TYR A 25 -21.95 14.57 -7.50
N ARG A 26 -22.59 15.74 -7.62
CA ARG A 26 -22.34 16.98 -6.88
C ARG A 26 -23.54 17.41 -6.03
N ASP A 27 -24.39 16.45 -5.66
CA ASP A 27 -25.57 16.72 -4.84
C ASP A 27 -25.22 17.27 -3.45
N ALA A 28 -26.17 17.94 -2.79
CA ALA A 28 -25.97 18.40 -1.41
C ALA A 28 -25.82 17.22 -0.45
N ILE A 29 -26.52 16.11 -0.69
CA ILE A 29 -26.48 14.91 0.14
C ILE A 29 -25.29 14.03 -0.24
N ALA A 30 -24.46 13.70 0.75
CA ALA A 30 -23.20 12.98 0.54
C ALA A 30 -23.39 11.53 0.07
N GLU A 31 -24.38 10.83 0.63
CA GLU A 31 -24.75 9.47 0.22
C GLU A 31 -25.10 9.40 -1.28
N ILE A 32 -25.81 10.39 -1.82
CA ILE A 32 -26.14 10.46 -3.25
C ILE A 32 -24.86 10.61 -4.08
N ARG A 33 -23.94 11.49 -3.65
CA ARG A 33 -22.64 11.65 -4.32
C ARG A 33 -21.84 10.36 -4.31
N ALA A 34 -21.80 9.66 -3.16
CA ALA A 34 -21.11 8.40 -3.01
C ALA A 34 -21.65 7.32 -3.97
N ILE A 35 -22.98 7.19 -4.08
CA ILE A 35 -23.63 6.26 -5.03
C ILE A 35 -23.19 6.57 -6.46
N CYS A 36 -23.25 7.85 -6.88
CA CYS A 36 -22.82 8.22 -8.22
C CYS A 36 -21.36 7.83 -8.49
N ILE A 37 -20.45 8.10 -7.55
CA ILE A 37 -19.02 7.80 -7.71
C ILE A 37 -18.73 6.29 -7.73
N GLU A 38 -19.46 5.52 -6.95
CA GLU A 38 -19.37 4.06 -6.97
C GLU A 38 -19.78 3.51 -8.34
N GLU A 39 -20.93 3.92 -8.86
CA GLU A 39 -21.47 3.43 -10.12
C GLU A 39 -20.60 3.81 -11.33
N ILE A 40 -20.09 5.04 -11.41
CA ILE A 40 -19.18 5.40 -12.52
C ILE A 40 -17.87 4.59 -12.46
N GLY A 41 -17.40 4.25 -11.26
CA GLY A 41 -16.28 3.32 -11.07
C GLY A 41 -16.57 1.93 -11.65
N ILE A 42 -17.77 1.42 -11.40
CA ILE A 42 -18.25 0.14 -11.94
C ILE A 42 -18.32 0.19 -13.47
N TRP A 43 -18.88 1.25 -14.06
CA TRP A 43 -18.99 1.37 -15.52
C TRP A 43 -17.62 1.42 -16.20
N MET A 44 -16.68 2.19 -15.63
CA MET A 44 -15.29 2.24 -16.13
C MET A 44 -14.59 0.89 -16.06
N LYS A 45 -14.89 0.09 -15.03
CA LYS A 45 -14.32 -1.26 -14.87
C LYS A 45 -14.97 -2.29 -15.80
N MET A 46 -16.29 -2.25 -15.96
CA MET A 46 -17.05 -3.25 -16.72
C MET A 46 -17.00 -3.01 -18.23
N TYR A 47 -16.95 -1.75 -18.67
CA TYR A 47 -16.93 -1.40 -20.08
C TYR A 47 -15.88 -0.31 -20.36
N SER A 48 -14.62 -0.67 -20.09
CA SER A 48 -13.46 0.23 -20.15
C SER A 48 -13.22 0.86 -21.53
N ASP A 49 -13.65 0.24 -22.62
CA ASP A 49 -13.45 0.81 -23.96
C ASP A 49 -14.33 2.04 -24.21
N ALA A 50 -15.52 2.07 -23.62
CA ALA A 50 -16.44 3.21 -23.72
C ALA A 50 -16.24 4.22 -22.58
N PHE A 51 -16.02 3.75 -21.35
CA PHE A 51 -16.08 4.59 -20.15
C PHE A 51 -14.72 4.96 -19.56
N LEU A 52 -13.66 4.15 -19.75
CA LEU A 52 -12.37 4.46 -19.13
C LEU A 52 -11.58 5.47 -19.98
N ASN A 53 -11.92 6.74 -19.81
CA ASN A 53 -11.25 7.88 -20.42
C ASN A 53 -11.43 9.15 -19.56
N ASP A 54 -10.70 10.20 -19.90
CA ASP A 54 -10.67 11.47 -19.17
C ASP A 54 -12.04 12.14 -19.02
N SER A 55 -12.97 11.91 -19.96
CA SER A 55 -14.30 12.49 -19.89
C SER A 55 -15.10 11.98 -18.70
N TYR A 56 -14.80 10.76 -18.22
CA TYR A 56 -15.43 10.14 -17.05
C TYR A 56 -14.53 10.19 -15.81
N LEU A 57 -13.22 9.91 -15.96
CA LEU A 57 -12.26 9.90 -14.84
C LEU A 57 -12.20 11.24 -14.10
N LYS A 58 -12.39 12.37 -14.81
CA LYS A 58 -12.40 13.71 -14.18
C LYS A 58 -13.39 13.83 -13.03
N TYR A 59 -14.53 13.13 -13.09
CA TYR A 59 -15.53 13.18 -12.02
C TYR A 59 -15.00 12.54 -10.73
N VAL A 60 -14.29 11.41 -10.84
CA VAL A 60 -13.60 10.80 -9.69
C VAL A 60 -12.46 11.72 -9.22
N GLY A 61 -11.67 12.26 -10.15
CA GLY A 61 -10.59 13.21 -9.89
C GLY A 61 -11.01 14.42 -9.05
N TRP A 62 -12.08 15.09 -9.45
CA TRP A 62 -12.64 16.22 -8.70
C TRP A 62 -13.20 15.78 -7.35
N THR A 63 -13.90 14.65 -7.32
CA THR A 63 -14.63 14.19 -6.12
C THR A 63 -13.72 13.61 -5.04
N MET A 64 -12.44 13.31 -5.34
CA MET A 64 -11.41 13.06 -4.31
C MET A 64 -11.18 14.27 -3.37
N HIS A 65 -11.68 15.46 -3.71
CA HIS A 65 -11.61 16.68 -2.89
C HIS A 65 -12.89 16.91 -2.08
N ASP A 66 -13.83 15.97 -2.08
CA ASP A 66 -15.07 16.06 -1.32
C ASP A 66 -14.80 16.23 0.18
N LYS A 67 -15.70 16.93 0.87
CA LYS A 67 -15.57 17.20 2.30
C LYS A 67 -15.93 15.98 3.16
N GLN A 68 -16.75 15.06 2.66
CA GLN A 68 -17.16 13.87 3.38
C GLN A 68 -16.27 12.67 3.01
N GLY A 69 -15.72 11.97 3.99
CA GLY A 69 -14.80 10.86 3.70
C GLY A 69 -15.47 9.65 3.09
N GLU A 70 -16.75 9.39 3.34
CA GLU A 70 -17.48 8.32 2.64
C GLU A 70 -17.44 8.48 1.10
N VAL A 71 -17.49 9.73 0.63
CA VAL A 71 -17.42 10.05 -0.80
C VAL A 71 -15.98 9.86 -1.31
N ARG A 72 -14.99 10.35 -0.56
CA ARG A 72 -13.56 10.16 -0.88
C ARG A 72 -13.18 8.68 -0.90
N LEU A 73 -13.74 7.88 0.00
CA LEU A 73 -13.54 6.44 0.09
C LEU A 73 -14.03 5.73 -1.18
N LYS A 74 -15.21 6.11 -1.69
CA LYS A 74 -15.72 5.57 -2.97
C LYS A 74 -14.83 5.95 -4.14
N CYS A 75 -14.26 7.15 -4.18
CA CYS A 75 -13.30 7.53 -5.22
C CYS A 75 -12.08 6.59 -5.23
N LEU A 76 -11.45 6.37 -4.07
CA LEU A 76 -10.27 5.51 -3.97
C LEU A 76 -10.59 4.05 -4.31
N THR A 77 -11.73 3.54 -3.82
CA THR A 77 -12.16 2.15 -4.09
C THR A 77 -12.45 1.94 -5.58
N ALA A 78 -13.09 2.92 -6.24
CA ALA A 78 -13.31 2.90 -7.69
C ALA A 78 -11.98 2.83 -8.44
N LEU A 79 -11.00 3.67 -8.09
CA LEU A 79 -9.68 3.67 -8.71
C LEU A 79 -8.94 2.34 -8.49
N GLN A 80 -8.94 1.79 -7.27
CA GLN A 80 -8.34 0.48 -6.98
C GLN A 80 -8.93 -0.60 -7.89
N GLY A 81 -10.26 -0.59 -8.08
CA GLY A 81 -10.96 -1.51 -8.98
C GLY A 81 -10.43 -1.48 -10.42
N LEU A 82 -9.93 -0.34 -10.87
CA LEU A 82 -9.32 -0.16 -12.20
C LEU A 82 -7.86 -0.65 -12.23
N TYR A 83 -7.04 -0.32 -11.22
CA TYR A 83 -5.63 -0.77 -11.17
C TYR A 83 -5.46 -2.28 -10.93
N TYR A 84 -6.42 -2.94 -10.29
CA TYR A 84 -6.38 -4.40 -10.17
C TYR A 84 -6.39 -5.08 -11.54
N ASN A 85 -6.97 -4.45 -12.56
CA ASN A 85 -6.87 -4.92 -13.94
C ASN A 85 -5.67 -4.26 -14.63
N LYS A 86 -4.54 -4.97 -14.68
CA LYS A 86 -3.28 -4.45 -15.23
C LYS A 86 -3.39 -4.00 -16.69
N GLU A 87 -4.31 -4.56 -17.47
CA GLU A 87 -4.54 -4.19 -18.88
C GLU A 87 -5.06 -2.74 -19.01
N LEU A 88 -5.65 -2.19 -17.95
CA LEU A 88 -6.23 -0.83 -17.95
C LEU A 88 -5.21 0.24 -17.57
N ASN A 89 -4.04 -0.13 -17.06
CA ASN A 89 -3.10 0.81 -16.43
C ASN A 89 -2.62 1.92 -17.37
N SER A 90 -2.39 1.62 -18.65
CA SER A 90 -1.97 2.62 -19.64
C SER A 90 -3.00 3.75 -19.83
N LYS A 91 -4.30 3.43 -19.71
CA LYS A 91 -5.39 4.43 -19.76
C LYS A 91 -5.45 5.30 -18.50
N LEU A 92 -4.77 4.90 -17.41
CA LEU A 92 -4.76 5.62 -16.14
C LEU A 92 -3.55 6.53 -15.95
N GLU A 93 -2.47 6.37 -16.73
CA GLU A 93 -1.20 7.09 -16.52
C GLU A 93 -1.37 8.61 -16.43
N LEU A 94 -2.08 9.23 -17.39
CA LEU A 94 -2.31 10.66 -17.41
C LEU A 94 -3.12 11.14 -16.19
N PHE A 95 -4.17 10.39 -15.82
CA PHE A 95 -4.95 10.68 -14.63
C PHE A 95 -4.09 10.59 -13.37
N THR A 96 -3.29 9.53 -13.26
CA THR A 96 -2.39 9.29 -12.12
C THR A 96 -1.41 10.43 -11.98
N SER A 97 -0.70 10.78 -13.05
CA SER A 97 0.27 11.88 -13.08
C SER A 97 -0.36 13.20 -12.61
N ARG A 98 -1.59 13.48 -13.06
CA ARG A 98 -2.32 14.70 -12.69
C ARG A 98 -2.78 14.73 -11.23
N PHE A 99 -3.18 13.59 -10.66
CA PHE A 99 -3.81 13.52 -9.34
C PHE A 99 -2.94 12.84 -8.26
N LYS A 100 -1.71 12.45 -8.59
CA LYS A 100 -0.76 11.75 -7.70
C LYS A 100 -0.60 12.48 -6.37
N ASP A 101 -0.29 13.77 -6.41
CA ASP A 101 -0.08 14.57 -5.19
C ASP A 101 -1.32 14.56 -4.29
N ARG A 102 -2.52 14.58 -4.89
CA ARG A 102 -3.76 14.46 -4.13
C ARG A 102 -3.89 13.09 -3.48
N ILE A 103 -3.62 12.00 -4.20
CA ILE A 103 -3.67 10.64 -3.65
C ILE A 103 -2.66 10.47 -2.52
N VAL A 104 -1.42 10.96 -2.70
CA VAL A 104 -0.38 10.94 -1.65
C VAL A 104 -0.83 11.74 -0.42
N SER A 105 -1.42 12.93 -0.59
CA SER A 105 -1.94 13.70 0.55
C SER A 105 -3.06 12.99 1.31
N MET A 106 -3.81 12.09 0.66
CA MET A 106 -4.88 11.32 1.29
C MET A 106 -4.35 10.19 2.18
N THR A 107 -3.06 9.89 2.16
CA THR A 107 -2.45 8.97 3.14
C THR A 107 -2.48 9.53 4.57
N LEU A 108 -2.67 10.85 4.69
CA LEU A 108 -2.91 11.60 5.93
C LEU A 108 -4.35 12.15 5.98
N ASP A 109 -5.31 11.49 5.33
CA ASP A 109 -6.71 11.88 5.41
C ASP A 109 -7.20 11.86 6.87
N LYS A 110 -8.11 12.78 7.20
CA LYS A 110 -8.67 12.89 8.55
C LYS A 110 -9.42 11.63 8.98
N GLU A 111 -9.96 10.89 8.01
CA GLU A 111 -10.65 9.63 8.25
C GLU A 111 -9.71 8.47 7.91
N TYR A 112 -9.40 7.64 8.92
CA TYR A 112 -8.40 6.58 8.78
C TYR A 112 -8.74 5.56 7.69
N ASP A 113 -10.02 5.26 7.47
CA ASP A 113 -10.43 4.32 6.42
C ASP A 113 -10.06 4.84 5.02
N VAL A 114 -10.17 6.16 4.81
CA VAL A 114 -9.74 6.82 3.56
C VAL A 114 -8.21 6.74 3.42
N ALA A 115 -7.48 7.01 4.50
CA ALA A 115 -6.01 6.92 4.53
C ALA A 115 -5.51 5.51 4.18
N VAL A 116 -6.13 4.47 4.73
CA VAL A 116 -5.81 3.07 4.40
C VAL A 116 -6.01 2.81 2.91
N GLN A 117 -7.14 3.24 2.33
CA GLN A 117 -7.39 3.01 0.91
C GLN A 117 -6.46 3.83 0.00
N ALA A 118 -5.98 5.00 0.45
CA ALA A 118 -5.03 5.80 -0.30
C ALA A 118 -3.67 5.08 -0.39
N ILE A 119 -3.19 4.53 0.74
CA ILE A 119 -1.94 3.77 0.78
C ILE A 119 -2.06 2.50 -0.08
N LYS A 120 -3.17 1.77 0.04
CA LYS A 120 -3.43 0.58 -0.80
C LYS A 120 -3.47 0.92 -2.29
N LEU A 121 -4.07 2.04 -2.65
CA LEU A 121 -4.06 2.52 -4.04
C LEU A 121 -2.64 2.83 -4.50
N LEU A 122 -1.83 3.52 -3.69
CA LEU A 122 -0.42 3.80 -4.02
C LEU A 122 0.41 2.51 -4.18
N THR A 123 0.13 1.47 -3.39
CA THR A 123 0.75 0.15 -3.58
C THR A 123 0.41 -0.45 -4.94
N LEU A 124 -0.84 -0.31 -5.42
CA LEU A 124 -1.23 -0.74 -6.76
C LEU A 124 -0.56 0.12 -7.84
N VAL A 125 -0.49 1.44 -7.65
CA VAL A 125 0.21 2.35 -8.57
C VAL A 125 1.69 1.94 -8.69
N LEU A 126 2.36 1.67 -7.58
CA LEU A 126 3.74 1.21 -7.56
C LEU A 126 3.96 -0.06 -8.38
N GLN A 127 3.03 -1.02 -8.28
CA GLN A 127 3.07 -2.26 -9.06
C GLN A 127 2.78 -2.06 -10.55
N SER A 128 2.05 -1.00 -10.91
CA SER A 128 1.73 -0.66 -12.29
C SER A 128 2.87 0.07 -13.00
N SER A 129 3.51 1.02 -12.32
CA SER A 129 4.65 1.78 -12.81
C SER A 129 5.43 2.35 -11.63
N GLU A 130 6.68 1.90 -11.49
CA GLU A 130 7.55 2.37 -10.41
C GLU A 130 7.99 3.83 -10.59
N GLU A 131 7.92 4.36 -11.81
CA GLU A 131 8.42 5.70 -12.16
C GLU A 131 7.46 6.83 -11.78
N VAL A 132 6.20 6.51 -11.46
CA VAL A 132 5.17 7.52 -11.16
C VAL A 132 5.38 8.16 -9.78
N LEU A 133 5.85 7.39 -8.80
CA LEU A 133 6.06 7.87 -7.43
C LEU A 133 7.51 8.34 -7.25
N THR A 134 7.69 9.56 -6.74
CA THR A 134 9.01 10.09 -6.42
C THR A 134 9.53 9.48 -5.12
N ALA A 135 10.82 9.71 -4.82
CA ALA A 135 11.40 9.31 -3.54
C ALA A 135 10.68 9.96 -2.35
N GLU A 136 10.36 11.26 -2.45
CA GLU A 136 9.64 12.01 -1.42
C GLU A 136 8.21 11.46 -1.20
N ASP A 137 7.51 11.09 -2.27
CA ASP A 137 6.19 10.45 -2.15
C ASP A 137 6.29 9.13 -1.35
N CYS A 138 7.31 8.32 -1.66
CA CYS A 138 7.52 7.04 -1.01
C CYS A 138 7.90 7.22 0.47
N GLU A 139 8.79 8.17 0.77
CA GLU A 139 9.24 8.47 2.12
C GLU A 139 8.08 8.93 3.03
N ASN A 140 7.19 9.77 2.50
CA ASN A 140 5.97 10.17 3.19
C ASN A 140 5.09 8.97 3.57
N VAL A 141 4.99 7.95 2.70
CA VAL A 141 4.26 6.71 3.02
C VAL A 141 5.03 5.84 4.01
N TYR A 142 6.35 5.77 3.92
CA TYR A 142 7.17 4.99 4.85
C TYR A 142 7.03 5.45 6.29
N HIS A 143 6.96 6.76 6.55
CA HIS A 143 6.74 7.30 7.89
C HIS A 143 5.46 6.74 8.56
N LEU A 144 4.48 6.31 7.77
CA LEU A 144 3.20 5.81 8.28
C LEU A 144 3.30 4.41 8.90
N VAL A 145 4.41 3.67 8.73
CA VAL A 145 4.67 2.43 9.49
C VAL A 145 4.72 2.67 11.00
N TYR A 146 4.88 3.92 11.41
CA TYR A 146 4.87 4.34 12.81
C TYR A 146 3.54 4.97 13.27
N SER A 147 2.54 5.09 12.40
CA SER A 147 1.22 5.67 12.72
C SER A 147 0.58 5.01 13.95
N ALA A 148 -0.11 5.71 14.84
CA ALA A 148 -0.78 5.05 15.97
C ALA A 148 -1.89 4.06 15.52
N HIS A 149 -2.48 4.25 14.34
CA HIS A 149 -3.58 3.43 13.84
C HIS A 149 -3.06 2.20 13.09
N ARG A 150 -3.22 0.99 13.65
CA ARG A 150 -2.71 -0.28 13.07
C ARG A 150 -3.07 -0.49 11.59
N PRO A 151 -4.32 -0.31 11.15
CA PRO A 151 -4.67 -0.47 9.74
C PRO A 151 -3.87 0.41 8.78
N VAL A 152 -3.56 1.66 9.17
CA VAL A 152 -2.74 2.57 8.35
C VAL A 152 -1.31 2.08 8.27
N ALA A 153 -0.73 1.70 9.41
CA ALA A 153 0.67 1.32 9.42
C ALA A 153 0.95 -0.03 8.77
N VAL A 154 0.03 -1.00 8.89
CA VAL A 154 0.16 -2.27 8.17
C VAL A 154 0.02 -2.06 6.66
N ALA A 155 -0.89 -1.17 6.21
CA ALA A 155 -0.97 -0.81 4.80
C ALA A 155 0.33 -0.15 4.31
N ALA A 156 0.93 0.73 5.11
CA ALA A 156 2.24 1.33 4.82
C ALA A 156 3.37 0.31 4.85
N GLY A 157 3.31 -0.68 5.76
CA GLY A 157 4.26 -1.80 5.82
C GLY A 157 4.19 -2.66 4.57
N GLU A 158 2.99 -2.92 4.04
CA GLU A 158 2.85 -3.60 2.75
C GLU A 158 3.46 -2.78 1.60
N PHE A 159 3.22 -1.47 1.55
CA PHE A 159 3.84 -0.58 0.56
C PHE A 159 5.38 -0.62 0.66
N LEU A 160 5.93 -0.48 1.86
CA LEU A 160 7.36 -0.56 2.16
C LEU A 160 7.94 -1.91 1.72
N TYR A 161 7.29 -3.01 2.09
CA TYR A 161 7.70 -4.36 1.71
C TYR A 161 7.77 -4.51 0.18
N LYS A 162 6.73 -4.06 -0.53
CA LYS A 162 6.72 -4.11 -1.99
C LYS A 162 7.83 -3.27 -2.59
N LYS A 163 8.08 -2.05 -2.09
CA LYS A 163 9.08 -1.15 -2.69
C LYS A 163 10.52 -1.59 -2.44
N LEU A 164 10.86 -2.01 -1.22
CA LEU A 164 12.26 -2.22 -0.81
C LEU A 164 12.63 -3.70 -0.64
N PHE A 165 11.66 -4.58 -0.39
CA PHE A 165 11.95 -5.97 0.02
C PHE A 165 11.47 -7.03 -0.99
N SER A 166 10.64 -6.66 -1.97
CA SER A 166 10.05 -7.62 -2.92
C SER A 166 10.86 -7.84 -4.20
N ARG A 167 11.94 -7.07 -4.42
CA ARG A 167 12.93 -7.34 -5.46
C ARG A 167 13.78 -8.54 -5.04
N ARG A 168 13.24 -9.73 -5.23
CA ARG A 168 14.06 -10.96 -5.22
C ARG A 168 14.81 -10.99 -6.54
N ASP A 169 16.13 -11.11 -6.49
CA ASP A 169 16.89 -11.52 -7.66
C ASP A 169 16.34 -12.88 -8.11
N ALA A 170 15.79 -12.94 -9.32
CA ALA A 170 15.16 -14.12 -9.89
C ALA A 170 16.16 -15.25 -10.22
N GLU A 171 17.37 -15.21 -9.65
CA GLU A 171 18.49 -16.07 -10.02
C GLU A 171 18.77 -17.23 -9.05
N ASP A 172 18.03 -17.38 -7.94
CA ASP A 172 18.29 -18.45 -6.98
C ASP A 172 17.36 -19.67 -7.19
N ASP A 173 17.32 -20.18 -8.41
CA ASP A 173 16.53 -21.37 -8.80
C ASP A 173 17.29 -22.70 -8.59
N GLY A 174 18.22 -22.71 -7.63
CA GLY A 174 18.87 -23.93 -7.17
C GLY A 174 20.18 -23.65 -6.47
N ILE A 175 20.33 -24.18 -5.25
CA ILE A 175 21.56 -24.68 -4.58
C ILE A 175 21.40 -24.48 -3.06
N LEU A 176 21.06 -25.60 -2.37
CA LEU A 176 21.11 -25.80 -0.91
C LEU A 176 20.29 -24.81 -0.05
N LYS A 177 19.68 -25.30 1.04
CA LYS A 177 19.07 -24.38 2.04
C LYS A 177 20.20 -23.61 2.72
N ARG A 178 20.58 -22.46 2.15
CA ARG A 178 21.53 -21.54 2.77
C ARG A 178 20.88 -20.99 4.05
N ARG A 179 21.64 -20.98 5.14
CA ARG A 179 21.20 -20.59 6.49
C ARG A 179 22.18 -19.60 7.09
N GLY A 180 21.82 -18.98 8.21
CA GLY A 180 22.67 -17.99 8.87
C GLY A 180 22.97 -16.82 7.92
N ARG A 181 24.24 -16.38 7.85
CA ARG A 181 24.65 -15.27 6.97
C ARG A 181 24.42 -15.51 5.48
N GLN A 182 24.32 -16.77 5.05
CA GLN A 182 24.08 -17.12 3.64
C GLN A 182 22.59 -17.17 3.30
N SER A 183 21.70 -16.98 4.29
CA SER A 183 20.25 -16.90 4.07
C SER A 183 19.93 -15.86 2.99
N PRO A 184 18.97 -16.13 2.08
CA PRO A 184 18.50 -15.12 1.13
C PRO A 184 17.91 -13.88 1.84
N ASN A 185 17.56 -14.01 3.12
CA ASN A 185 17.06 -12.91 3.95
C ASN A 185 18.16 -11.99 4.49
N ALA A 186 19.44 -12.37 4.46
CA ALA A 186 20.51 -11.62 5.13
C ALA A 186 20.58 -10.15 4.70
N ASN A 187 20.53 -9.89 3.38
CA ASN A 187 20.50 -8.53 2.86
C ASN A 187 19.20 -7.80 3.22
N LEU A 188 18.06 -8.50 3.22
CA LEU A 188 16.78 -7.91 3.60
C LEU A 188 16.75 -7.52 5.09
N VAL A 189 17.35 -8.33 5.96
CA VAL A 189 17.51 -7.98 7.39
C VAL A 189 18.37 -6.71 7.52
N LYS A 190 19.48 -6.62 6.79
CA LYS A 190 20.30 -5.39 6.77
C LYS A 190 19.50 -4.19 6.25
N THR A 191 18.73 -4.34 5.17
CA THR A 191 17.86 -3.28 4.65
C THR A 191 16.85 -2.80 5.69
N LEU A 192 16.28 -3.72 6.48
CA LEU A 192 15.37 -3.35 7.58
C LEU A 192 16.09 -2.57 8.69
N VAL A 193 17.32 -2.96 9.04
CA VAL A 193 18.17 -2.24 10.01
C VAL A 193 18.48 -0.84 9.50
N PHE A 194 18.91 -0.70 8.24
CA PHE A 194 19.15 0.60 7.61
C PHE A 194 17.88 1.45 7.63
N PHE A 195 16.75 0.91 7.19
CA PHE A 195 15.47 1.63 7.22
C PHE A 195 15.13 2.13 8.63
N PHE A 196 15.27 1.29 9.65
CA PHE A 196 15.00 1.66 11.03
C PHE A 196 15.90 2.83 11.49
N LEU A 197 17.21 2.74 11.21
CA LEU A 197 18.19 3.75 11.60
C LEU A 197 18.01 5.09 10.88
N GLU A 198 17.75 5.07 9.58
CA GLU A 198 17.58 6.27 8.75
C GLU A 198 16.23 6.97 9.00
N SER A 199 15.22 6.24 9.49
CA SER A 199 13.89 6.82 9.69
C SER A 199 13.86 7.89 10.78
N GLU A 200 14.74 7.84 11.78
CA GLU A 200 14.88 8.79 12.90
C GLU A 200 13.57 9.20 13.65
N LEU A 201 12.44 8.52 13.40
CA LEU A 201 11.13 8.82 13.98
C LEU A 201 10.88 8.08 15.30
N HIS A 202 11.55 6.96 15.53
CA HIS A 202 11.37 6.13 16.72
C HIS A 202 12.70 5.59 17.23
N GLU A 203 12.83 5.53 18.56
CA GLU A 203 14.00 4.99 19.24
C GLU A 203 13.96 3.45 19.38
N HIS A 204 12.81 2.82 19.14
CA HIS A 204 12.60 1.39 19.33
C HIS A 204 11.83 0.75 18.15
N ALA A 205 12.06 -0.53 17.87
CA ALA A 205 11.58 -1.17 16.64
C ALA A 205 10.15 -1.75 16.73
N ALA A 206 9.52 -1.72 17.91
CA ALA A 206 8.26 -2.42 18.17
C ALA A 206 7.14 -2.12 17.14
N TYR A 207 6.95 -0.85 16.76
CA TYR A 207 5.90 -0.46 15.82
C TYR A 207 6.27 -0.75 14.36
N LEU A 208 7.55 -0.67 14.00
CA LEU A 208 8.02 -1.06 12.67
C LEU A 208 7.81 -2.57 12.45
N VAL A 209 8.20 -3.37 13.44
CA VAL A 209 8.02 -4.83 13.42
C VAL A 209 6.53 -5.20 13.31
N ASP A 210 5.65 -4.58 14.11
CA ASP A 210 4.21 -4.86 14.04
C ASP A 210 3.61 -4.51 12.68
N SER A 211 4.01 -3.37 12.10
CA SER A 211 3.53 -2.92 10.78
C SER A 211 3.92 -3.86 9.65
N MET A 212 5.08 -4.50 9.77
CA MET A 212 5.59 -5.47 8.78
C MET A 212 5.19 -6.91 9.12
N TRP A 213 4.58 -7.15 10.28
CA TRP A 213 4.32 -8.50 10.80
C TRP A 213 3.53 -9.36 9.84
N ASP A 214 2.48 -8.78 9.24
CA ASP A 214 1.52 -9.48 8.40
C ASP A 214 2.08 -9.76 6.99
N CYS A 215 3.01 -8.94 6.47
CA CYS A 215 3.54 -9.06 5.10
C CYS A 215 4.96 -9.67 5.00
N ALA A 216 5.75 -9.60 6.09
CA ALA A 216 7.16 -10.01 6.11
C ALA A 216 7.46 -11.02 7.22
N THR A 217 6.47 -11.84 7.63
CA THR A 217 6.63 -12.84 8.72
C THR A 217 7.87 -13.73 8.53
N ASP A 218 8.12 -14.22 7.31
CA ASP A 218 9.26 -15.13 7.03
C ASP A 218 10.61 -14.46 7.28
N LEU A 219 10.74 -13.17 6.94
CA LEU A 219 11.94 -12.37 7.20
C LEU A 219 12.08 -12.09 8.70
N LEU A 220 10.99 -11.65 9.33
CA LEU A 220 10.99 -11.23 10.74
C LEU A 220 11.20 -12.38 11.72
N LYS A 221 10.95 -13.63 11.29
CA LYS A 221 11.16 -14.84 12.10
C LYS A 221 12.44 -15.62 11.74
N ASP A 222 13.26 -15.11 10.82
CA ASP A 222 14.55 -15.72 10.49
C ASP A 222 15.62 -15.36 11.54
N TRP A 223 15.39 -15.79 12.78
CA TRP A 223 16.28 -15.51 13.92
C TRP A 223 17.64 -16.19 13.78
N GLU A 224 17.71 -17.32 13.07
CA GLU A 224 18.98 -17.97 12.73
C GLU A 224 19.84 -17.03 11.88
N CYS A 225 19.25 -16.40 10.84
CA CYS A 225 19.93 -15.37 10.06
C CYS A 225 20.35 -14.16 10.90
N MET A 226 19.45 -13.60 11.72
CA MET A 226 19.78 -12.44 12.57
C MET A 226 20.91 -12.75 13.56
N ASN A 227 20.87 -13.93 14.18
CA ASN A 227 21.90 -14.38 15.12
C ASN A 227 23.26 -14.59 14.44
N SER A 228 23.29 -15.22 13.26
CA SER A 228 24.53 -15.38 12.50
C SER A 228 25.10 -14.04 12.03
N LEU A 229 24.25 -13.06 11.67
CA LEU A 229 24.72 -11.72 11.30
C LEU A 229 25.45 -11.00 12.44
N LEU A 230 25.10 -11.28 13.70
CA LEU A 230 25.70 -10.68 14.91
C LEU A 230 26.94 -11.42 15.41
N LEU A 231 27.06 -12.73 15.17
CA LEU A 231 28.08 -13.57 15.81
C LEU A 231 29.15 -14.10 14.85
N GLU A 232 28.78 -14.43 13.61
CA GLU A 232 29.70 -15.03 12.64
C GLU A 232 30.47 -13.94 11.88
N GLU A 233 31.72 -14.23 11.52
CA GLU A 233 32.54 -13.33 10.72
C GLU A 233 31.86 -13.01 9.37
N PRO A 234 32.00 -11.76 8.86
CA PRO A 234 31.49 -11.39 7.55
C PRO A 234 32.02 -12.30 6.45
N LEU A 235 31.18 -12.57 5.44
CA LEU A 235 31.62 -13.29 4.25
C LEU A 235 32.64 -12.45 3.47
N ASN A 236 33.46 -13.10 2.63
CA ASN A 236 34.44 -12.39 1.81
C ASN A 236 33.76 -11.29 0.95
N GLY A 237 34.17 -10.03 1.15
CA GLY A 237 33.61 -8.87 0.44
C GLY A 237 32.37 -8.25 1.10
N GLU A 238 31.90 -8.81 2.22
CA GLU A 238 30.83 -8.24 3.02
C GLU A 238 31.40 -7.28 4.07
N GLU A 239 30.88 -6.05 4.14
CA GLU A 239 31.25 -5.13 5.22
C GLU A 239 30.63 -5.59 6.55
N PRO A 240 31.40 -5.53 7.66
CA PRO A 240 30.89 -5.83 8.98
C PRO A 240 29.79 -4.83 9.37
N LEU A 241 28.89 -5.27 10.24
CA LEU A 241 27.93 -4.35 10.85
C LEU A 241 28.69 -3.38 11.77
N THR A 242 28.28 -2.13 11.75
CA THR A 242 28.72 -1.13 12.73
C THR A 242 28.01 -1.36 14.07
N ASP A 243 28.59 -0.92 15.19
CA ASP A 243 27.98 -1.03 16.53
C ASP A 243 26.53 -0.50 16.59
N ARG A 244 26.24 0.57 15.82
CA ARG A 244 24.88 1.15 15.70
C ARG A 244 23.93 0.20 14.98
N GLN A 245 24.38 -0.46 13.91
CA GLN A 245 23.60 -1.47 13.18
C GLN A 245 23.40 -2.74 13.99
N GLU A 246 24.41 -3.19 14.74
CA GLU A 246 24.28 -4.35 15.64
C GLU A 246 23.24 -4.07 16.73
N SER A 247 23.32 -2.89 17.37
CA SER A 247 22.35 -2.48 18.39
C SER A 247 20.92 -2.43 17.84
N ALA A 248 20.74 -1.88 16.64
CA ALA A 248 19.47 -1.85 15.94
C ALA A 248 18.95 -3.25 15.56
N LEU A 249 19.84 -4.14 15.10
CA LEU A 249 19.48 -5.52 14.78
C LEU A 249 19.05 -6.29 16.03
N ILE A 250 19.72 -6.08 17.17
CA ILE A 250 19.32 -6.66 18.46
C ILE A 250 17.92 -6.17 18.87
N GLU A 251 17.65 -4.86 18.75
CA GLU A 251 16.33 -4.28 19.08
C GLU A 251 15.22 -4.82 18.17
N ILE A 252 15.47 -4.92 16.85
CA ILE A 252 14.55 -5.53 15.89
C ILE A 252 14.31 -7.00 16.25
N MET A 253 15.38 -7.77 16.46
CA MET A 253 15.30 -9.19 16.82
C MET A 253 14.51 -9.38 18.11
N LEU A 254 14.77 -8.60 19.15
CA LEU A 254 14.02 -8.65 20.41
C LEU A 254 12.53 -8.36 20.20
N CYS A 255 12.19 -7.34 19.40
CA CYS A 255 10.81 -7.00 19.07
C CYS A 255 10.10 -8.14 18.33
N THR A 256 10.77 -8.79 17.36
CA THR A 256 10.18 -9.93 16.63
C THR A 256 9.96 -11.13 17.54
N ILE A 257 10.90 -11.45 18.44
CA ILE A 257 10.77 -12.53 19.41
C ILE A 257 9.60 -12.25 20.36
N ARG A 258 9.52 -11.03 20.91
CA ARG A 258 8.44 -10.64 21.81
C ARG A 258 7.07 -10.77 21.14
N GLN A 259 6.90 -10.22 19.94
CA GLN A 259 5.63 -10.29 19.22
C GLN A 259 5.26 -11.74 18.80
N ALA A 260 6.24 -12.58 18.46
CA ALA A 260 6.01 -14.00 18.22
C ALA A 260 5.60 -14.78 19.47
N ALA A 261 6.20 -14.47 20.63
CA ALA A 261 5.95 -15.16 21.89
C ALA A 261 4.62 -14.73 22.54
N GLU A 262 4.33 -13.43 22.53
CA GLU A 262 3.14 -12.85 23.17
C GLU A 262 1.89 -12.93 22.27
N CYS A 263 2.06 -13.10 20.96
CA CYS A 263 0.97 -13.17 19.97
C CYS A 263 -0.03 -12.00 20.03
N HIS A 264 0.43 -10.81 20.43
CA HIS A 264 -0.35 -9.59 20.34
C HIS A 264 0.51 -8.42 19.84
N PRO A 265 -0.09 -7.41 19.17
CA PRO A 265 0.61 -6.19 18.80
C PRO A 265 1.14 -5.43 20.03
N PRO A 266 2.08 -4.48 19.86
CA PRO A 266 2.50 -3.58 20.92
C PRO A 266 1.34 -2.70 21.41
N VAL A 267 1.55 -2.04 22.55
CA VAL A 267 0.57 -1.13 23.16
C VAL A 267 0.05 -0.11 22.13
N GLY A 268 -1.26 0.16 22.13
CA GLY A 268 -1.90 1.06 21.17
C GLY A 268 -2.22 0.45 19.80
N ARG A 269 -1.65 -0.71 19.43
CA ARG A 269 -1.93 -1.42 18.15
C ARG A 269 -2.90 -2.59 18.28
N GLY A 270 -3.08 -3.13 19.48
CA GLY A 270 -3.98 -4.25 19.73
C GLY A 270 -5.45 -3.86 19.61
N THR A 271 -6.27 -4.77 19.06
CA THR A 271 -7.72 -4.74 19.29
C THR A 271 -7.99 -5.37 20.66
N GLY A 272 -8.86 -4.78 21.49
CA GLY A 272 -9.08 -5.22 22.87
C GLY A 272 -9.23 -6.74 23.02
N LYS A 273 -8.59 -7.32 24.06
CA LYS A 273 -8.49 -8.76 24.40
C LYS A 273 -9.08 -9.73 23.35
N ARG A 274 -8.43 -9.91 22.20
CA ARG A 274 -8.68 -11.08 21.35
C ARG A 274 -8.00 -12.28 21.99
N VAL A 275 -8.79 -13.25 22.45
CA VAL A 275 -8.29 -14.56 22.87
C VAL A 275 -7.77 -15.25 21.61
N GLY A 276 -6.45 -15.49 21.54
CA GLY A 276 -5.83 -16.14 20.39
C GLY A 276 -6.44 -17.52 20.14
N SER A 277 -6.67 -17.85 18.86
CA SER A 277 -7.03 -19.21 18.46
C SER A 277 -5.86 -20.14 18.81
N LYS A 278 -6.11 -21.11 19.68
CA LYS A 278 -5.20 -22.21 20.00
C LYS A 278 -5.00 -23.12 18.80
#